data_AF-A0A928GU41-F1
#
_entry.id   AF-A0A928GU41-F1
#
_cell.length_a   1.000
_cell.length_b   1.000
_cell.length_c   1.000
_cell.angle_alpha   90.00
_cell.angle_beta   90.00
_cell.angle_gamma   90.00
#
_symmetry.space_group_name_H-M   'P 1'
#
loop_
_entity.id
_entity.type
_entity.pdbx_description
1 polymer ?
#
loop_
_entity_poly.entity_id
_entity_poly.type
_entity_poly.pdbx_seq_one_letter_code
_entity_poly.pdbx_strand_id
1 'polypeptide(L)'
;MKKLFLVTLILAMFTVGVFAIDKGDFPTGSWIDENWNGEWFFSVESIQLKDSVTGEVIFNFTDDVISNFKLTPSTKGLELKFDCEQTNRSYTFKKPLTLSTDLELTVEPMGTDVVYTTNIKFKK
;
A
#
# COMPACT_ATOMS: atom_id res chain seq x y z
N MET A 1 -19.37 -32.03 27.09
CA MET A 1 -20.26 -31.07 26.39
C MET A 1 -19.46 -30.38 25.30
N LYS A 2 -19.75 -30.66 24.02
CA LYS A 2 -19.05 -30.07 22.87
C LYS A 2 -19.45 -28.59 22.76
N LYS A 3 -18.49 -27.68 22.82
CA LYS A 3 -18.70 -26.25 22.56
C LYS A 3 -18.67 -26.04 21.04
N LEU A 4 -19.84 -25.80 20.45
CA LEU A 4 -19.97 -25.36 19.06
C LEU A 4 -19.71 -23.85 19.03
N PHE A 5 -18.59 -23.45 18.43
CA PHE A 5 -18.37 -22.08 17.98
C PHE A 5 -19.17 -21.87 16.71
N LEU A 6 -20.15 -20.97 16.74
CA LEU A 6 -20.88 -20.52 15.56
C LEU A 6 -20.27 -19.17 15.13
N VAL A 7 -19.44 -19.19 14.09
CA VAL A 7 -18.92 -17.98 13.45
C VAL A 7 -19.86 -17.67 12.29
N THR A 8 -20.63 -16.60 12.43
CA THR A 8 -21.53 -16.10 11.38
C THR A 8 -20.69 -15.37 10.34
N LEU A 9 -20.57 -15.96 9.13
CA LEU A 9 -19.93 -15.32 7.98
C LEU A 9 -20.93 -14.35 7.36
N ILE A 10 -20.74 -13.04 7.55
CA ILE A 10 -21.49 -12.01 6.83
C ILE A 10 -20.84 -11.86 5.45
N LEU A 11 -21.47 -12.43 4.42
CA LEU A 11 -21.08 -12.22 3.04
C LEU A 11 -21.65 -10.89 2.57
N ALA A 12 -20.90 -9.80 2.74
CA ALA A 12 -21.22 -8.53 2.12
C ALA A 12 -20.87 -8.61 0.63
N MET A 13 -21.88 -8.71 -0.23
CA MET A 13 -21.73 -8.57 -1.67
C MET A 13 -21.50 -7.08 -1.97
N PHE A 14 -20.24 -6.69 -2.11
CA PHE A 14 -19.89 -5.37 -2.64
C PHE A 14 -19.95 -5.41 -4.16
N THR A 15 -20.73 -4.50 -4.74
CA THR A 15 -20.70 -4.22 -6.17
C THR A 15 -19.37 -3.57 -6.50
N VAL A 16 -18.49 -4.27 -7.21
CA VAL A 16 -17.21 -3.74 -7.69
C VAL A 16 -17.47 -2.70 -8.78
N GLY A 17 -17.21 -1.43 -8.47
CA GLY A 17 -16.96 -0.43 -9.50
C GLY A 17 -15.56 -0.68 -10.05
N VAL A 18 -15.43 -0.97 -11.34
CA VAL A 18 -14.15 -1.15 -12.01
C VAL A 18 -13.46 0.23 -12.09
N PHE A 19 -12.62 0.55 -11.12
CA PHE A 19 -11.69 1.67 -11.19
C PHE A 19 -10.30 1.08 -11.38
N ALA A 20 -9.75 1.15 -12.59
CA ALA A 20 -8.36 0.79 -12.80
C ALA A 20 -7.46 1.68 -11.92
N ILE A 21 -6.43 1.10 -11.29
CA ILE A 21 -5.42 1.86 -10.54
C ILE A 21 -4.59 2.67 -11.54
N ASP A 22 -5.04 3.88 -11.87
CA ASP A 22 -4.28 4.82 -12.69
C ASP A 22 -3.21 5.50 -11.83
N LYS A 23 -1.97 5.01 -11.93
CA LYS A 23 -0.83 5.54 -11.19
C LYS A 23 -0.18 6.76 -11.87
N GLY A 24 -0.68 7.21 -13.02
CA GLY A 24 -0.14 8.36 -13.76
C GLY A 24 1.39 8.33 -13.86
N ASP A 25 2.04 9.44 -13.47
CA ASP A 25 3.50 9.59 -13.48
C ASP A 25 4.20 9.04 -12.21
N PHE A 26 3.49 8.29 -11.35
CA PHE A 26 4.10 7.68 -10.18
C PHE A 26 5.10 6.60 -10.61
N PRO A 27 6.33 6.59 -10.03
CA PRO A 27 7.38 5.72 -10.53
C PRO A 27 7.04 4.24 -10.31
N THR A 28 7.35 3.42 -11.31
CA THR A 28 7.34 1.96 -11.21
C THR A 28 8.71 1.45 -10.76
N GLY A 29 8.76 0.33 -10.04
CA GLY A 29 10.00 -0.26 -9.55
C GLY A 29 9.85 -0.87 -8.17
N SER A 30 10.98 -1.13 -7.51
CA SER A 30 11.03 -1.73 -6.17
C SER A 30 11.69 -0.77 -5.18
N TRP A 31 11.16 -0.71 -3.96
CA TRP A 31 11.72 0.06 -2.85
C TRP A 31 11.78 -0.77 -1.58
N ILE A 32 12.92 -0.74 -0.90
CA ILE A 32 13.15 -1.50 0.34
C ILE A 32 12.80 -0.64 1.55
N ASP A 33 11.92 -1.17 2.39
CA ASP A 33 11.75 -0.76 3.78
C ASP A 33 12.68 -1.60 4.67
N GLU A 34 13.84 -1.02 5.00
CA GLU A 34 14.87 -1.67 5.83
C GLU A 34 14.40 -1.95 7.26
N ASN A 35 13.39 -1.25 7.77
CA ASN A 35 12.92 -1.45 9.14
C ASN A 35 12.02 -2.69 9.28
N TRP A 36 11.38 -3.12 8.18
CA TRP A 36 10.39 -4.20 8.18
C TRP A 36 10.79 -5.39 7.30
N ASN A 37 11.98 -5.37 6.70
CA ASN A 37 12.35 -6.31 5.64
C ASN A 37 11.28 -6.38 4.54
N GLY A 38 10.69 -5.23 4.21
CA GLY A 38 9.64 -5.12 3.21
C GLY A 38 10.20 -4.64 1.88
N GLU A 39 9.71 -5.19 0.77
CA GLU A 39 9.92 -4.65 -0.57
C GLU A 39 8.58 -4.19 -1.13
N TRP A 40 8.47 -2.89 -1.38
CA TRP A 40 7.34 -2.27 -2.07
C TRP A 40 7.60 -2.27 -3.57
N PHE A 41 6.83 -3.07 -4.30
CA PHE A 41 6.92 -3.17 -5.76
C PHE A 41 5.71 -2.49 -6.42
N PHE A 42 5.99 -1.46 -7.22
CA PHE A 42 4.99 -0.71 -7.98
C PHE A 42 5.07 -1.13 -9.44
N SER A 43 4.01 -1.77 -9.92
CA SER A 43 3.81 -2.09 -11.34
C SER A 43 2.68 -1.25 -11.92
N VAL A 44 2.42 -1.39 -13.22
CA VAL A 44 1.25 -0.76 -13.86
C VAL A 44 -0.05 -1.31 -13.26
N GLU A 45 -0.11 -2.60 -13.00
CA GLU A 45 -1.35 -3.31 -12.61
C GLU A 45 -1.60 -3.32 -11.10
N SER A 46 -0.54 -3.36 -10.28
CA SER A 46 -0.68 -3.54 -8.83
C SER A 46 0.42 -2.84 -8.03
N ILE A 47 0.19 -2.74 -6.72
CA ILE A 47 1.21 -2.43 -5.73
C ILE A 47 1.38 -3.68 -4.87
N GLN A 48 2.60 -4.13 -4.62
CA GLN A 48 2.87 -5.34 -3.84
C GLN A 48 3.79 -5.01 -2.67
N LEU A 49 3.47 -5.58 -1.51
CA LEU A 49 4.42 -5.72 -0.42
C LEU A 49 4.97 -7.14 -0.44
N LYS A 50 6.28 -7.28 -0.53
CA LYS A 50 7.00 -8.55 -0.53
C LYS A 50 7.95 -8.63 0.66
N ASP A 51 8.29 -9.84 1.06
CA ASP A 51 9.44 -10.07 1.93
C ASP A 51 10.71 -9.76 1.11
N SER A 52 11.56 -8.87 1.62
CA SER A 52 12.75 -8.39 0.88
C SER A 52 13.86 -9.45 0.78
N VAL A 53 13.80 -10.51 1.58
CA VAL A 53 14.79 -11.59 1.63
C VAL A 53 14.34 -12.77 0.76
N THR A 54 13.09 -13.20 0.90
CA THR A 54 12.55 -14.38 0.19
C THR A 54 11.90 -14.03 -1.14
N GLY A 55 11.45 -12.78 -1.31
CA GLY A 55 10.67 -12.32 -2.45
C GLY A 55 9.21 -12.77 -2.44
N GLU A 56 8.75 -13.43 -1.37
CA GLU A 56 7.37 -13.86 -1.20
C GLU A 56 6.43 -12.64 -1.14
N VAL A 57 5.28 -12.72 -1.83
CA VAL A 57 4.27 -11.67 -1.77
C VAL A 57 3.53 -11.77 -0.44
N ILE A 58 3.76 -10.79 0.44
CA ILE A 58 3.05 -10.64 1.72
C ILE A 58 1.64 -10.11 1.46
N PHE A 59 1.51 -9.12 0.57
CA PHE A 59 0.23 -8.54 0.20
C PHE A 59 0.24 -7.97 -1.21
N ASN A 60 -0.84 -8.18 -1.96
CA ASN A 60 -1.04 -7.64 -3.30
C ASN A 60 -2.21 -6.65 -3.25
N PHE A 61 -1.90 -5.37 -3.43
CA PHE A 61 -2.87 -4.28 -3.46
C PHE A 61 -3.36 -4.10 -4.90
N THR A 62 -4.57 -4.60 -5.14
CA THR A 62 -5.34 -4.51 -6.38
C THR A 62 -6.54 -3.59 -6.21
N ASP A 63 -7.22 -3.26 -7.30
CA ASP A 63 -8.36 -2.33 -7.34
C ASP A 63 -9.54 -2.80 -6.48
N ASP A 64 -9.73 -4.11 -6.35
CA ASP A 64 -10.79 -4.74 -5.55
C ASP A 64 -10.54 -4.71 -4.03
N VAL A 65 -9.31 -4.43 -3.58
CA VAL A 65 -8.94 -4.44 -2.15
C VAL A 65 -8.52 -3.07 -1.60
N ILE A 66 -8.33 -2.07 -2.47
CA ILE A 66 -8.01 -0.70 -2.06
C ILE A 66 -9.17 0.25 -2.29
N SER A 67 -9.21 1.32 -1.50
CA SER A 67 -10.17 2.41 -1.65
C SER A 67 -9.46 3.75 -1.49
N ASN A 68 -10.18 4.85 -1.76
CA ASN A 68 -9.67 6.22 -1.63
C ASN A 68 -8.34 6.46 -2.37
N PHE A 69 -8.11 5.73 -3.47
CA PHE A 69 -6.90 5.87 -4.28
C PHE A 69 -6.83 7.29 -4.86
N LYS A 70 -5.72 7.97 -4.62
CA LYS A 70 -5.47 9.33 -5.08
C LYS A 70 -4.02 9.49 -5.51
N LEU A 71 -3.84 10.13 -6.66
CA LEU A 71 -2.55 10.63 -7.10
C LEU A 71 -2.62 12.16 -7.12
N THR A 72 -1.81 12.81 -6.28
CA THR A 72 -1.85 14.26 -6.10
C THR A 72 -0.47 14.87 -6.39
N PRO A 73 -0.33 15.69 -7.45
CA PRO A 73 0.86 16.51 -7.60
C PRO A 73 0.86 17.63 -6.55
N SER A 74 2.03 17.96 -6.02
CA SER A 74 2.21 19.05 -5.06
C SER A 74 3.52 19.81 -5.31
N THR A 75 3.67 20.97 -4.68
CA THR A 75 4.93 21.73 -4.69
C THR A 75 6.09 21.02 -3.98
N LYS A 76 5.82 19.91 -3.29
CA LYS A 76 6.82 19.10 -2.57
C LYS A 76 7.10 17.75 -3.24
N GLY A 77 6.41 17.43 -4.35
CA GLY A 77 6.54 16.15 -5.03
C GLY A 77 5.21 15.56 -5.46
N LEU A 78 5.25 14.29 -5.88
CA LEU A 78 4.08 13.52 -6.27
C LEU A 78 3.70 12.58 -5.13
N GLU A 79 2.43 12.60 -4.72
CA GLU A 79 1.90 11.79 -3.63
C GLU A 79 0.88 10.77 -4.17
N LEU A 80 1.09 9.50 -3.85
CA LEU A 80 0.15 8.40 -4.09
C LEU A 80 -0.39 7.94 -2.74
N LYS A 81 -1.71 7.97 -2.57
CA LYS A 81 -2.40 7.56 -1.34
C LYS A 81 -3.48 6.55 -1.65
N PHE A 82 -3.64 5.57 -0.77
CA PHE A 82 -4.78 4.65 -0.79
C PHE A 82 -5.02 4.05 0.59
N ASP A 83 -6.23 3.52 0.76
CA ASP A 83 -6.71 2.87 1.98
C ASP A 83 -6.90 1.37 1.71
N CYS A 84 -6.59 0.52 2.68
CA CYS A 84 -6.88 -0.90 2.61
C CYS A 84 -7.49 -1.39 3.92
N GLU A 85 -8.78 -1.73 3.88
CA GLU A 85 -9.51 -2.22 5.06
C GLU A 85 -8.97 -3.57 5.55
N GLN A 86 -8.53 -4.44 4.63
CA GLN A 86 -7.99 -5.76 4.97
C GLN A 86 -6.72 -5.66 5.83
N THR A 87 -5.89 -4.63 5.61
CA THR A 87 -4.71 -4.36 6.44
C THR A 87 -5.00 -3.34 7.55
N ASN A 88 -6.22 -2.82 7.62
CA ASN A 88 -6.68 -1.76 8.53
C ASN A 88 -5.74 -0.54 8.52
N ARG A 89 -5.29 -0.11 7.34
CA ARG A 89 -4.27 0.94 7.17
C ARG A 89 -4.53 1.83 5.96
N SER A 90 -4.14 3.09 6.10
CA SER A 90 -3.91 4.03 5.00
C SER A 90 -2.42 4.09 4.68
N TYR A 91 -2.11 4.13 3.39
CA TYR A 91 -0.75 4.18 2.87
C TYR A 91 -0.57 5.44 2.05
N THR A 92 0.51 6.16 2.32
CA THR A 92 0.92 7.33 1.55
C THR A 92 2.36 7.14 1.11
N PHE A 93 2.61 7.26 -0.19
CA PHE A 93 3.93 7.24 -0.79
C PHE A 93 4.19 8.57 -1.46
N LYS A 94 5.32 9.18 -1.15
CA LYS A 94 5.68 10.48 -1.69
C LYS A 94 7.03 10.43 -2.38
N LYS A 95 7.02 10.76 -3.67
CA LYS A 95 8.22 11.00 -4.47
C LYS A 95 8.61 12.48 -4.31
N PRO A 96 9.71 12.80 -3.60
CA PRO A 96 10.14 14.18 -3.46
C PRO A 96 10.63 14.76 -4.80
N LEU A 97 10.65 16.10 -4.92
CA LEU A 97 11.23 16.80 -6.08
C LEU A 97 12.77 16.79 -6.12
N THR A 98 13.42 16.03 -5.23
CA THR A 98 14.88 15.95 -5.17
C THR A 98 15.41 14.99 -6.25
N LEU A 99 16.73 14.97 -6.44
CA LEU A 99 17.39 13.97 -7.29
C LEU A 99 17.40 12.56 -6.68
N SER A 100 16.87 12.39 -5.46
CA SER A 100 16.78 11.08 -4.82
C SER A 100 15.71 10.23 -5.50
N THR A 101 16.01 8.95 -5.66
CA THR A 101 15.05 7.93 -6.13
C THR A 101 14.24 7.34 -4.99
N ASP A 102 14.55 7.68 -3.73
CA ASP A 102 13.87 7.17 -2.55
C ASP A 102 12.44 7.73 -2.44
N LEU A 103 11.57 6.99 -1.77
CA LEU A 103 10.22 7.42 -1.44
C LEU A 103 10.08 7.61 0.07
N GLU A 104 9.28 8.58 0.48
CA GLU A 104 8.77 8.66 1.84
C GLU A 104 7.50 7.81 1.91
N LEU A 105 7.48 6.85 2.85
CA LEU A 105 6.35 5.99 3.15
C LEU A 105 5.76 6.42 4.49
N THR A 106 4.46 6.66 4.51
CA THR A 106 3.67 6.82 5.73
C THR A 106 2.55 5.76 5.76
N VAL A 107 2.48 5.03 6.86
CA VAL A 107 1.47 4.01 7.14
C VAL A 107 0.71 4.42 8.38
N GLU A 108 -0.58 4.71 8.20
CA GLU A 108 -1.48 5.17 9.26
C GLU A 108 -2.48 4.04 9.57
N PRO A 109 -2.51 3.49 10.79
CA PRO A 109 -3.54 2.53 11.18
C PRO A 109 -4.92 3.19 11.24
N MET A 110 -5.93 2.53 10.68
CA MET A 110 -7.31 3.00 10.77
C MET A 110 -7.83 2.78 12.20
N GLY A 111 -8.08 3.87 12.93
CA GLY A 111 -8.66 3.83 14.27
C GLY A 111 -7.65 3.76 15.44
N THR A 112 -6.36 3.96 15.20
CA THR A 112 -5.36 4.22 16.26
C THR A 112 -4.39 5.33 15.84
N ASP A 113 -3.64 5.91 16.78
CA ASP A 113 -2.82 7.11 16.51
C ASP A 113 -1.32 6.83 16.23
N VAL A 114 -0.90 5.56 16.16
CA VAL A 114 0.52 5.22 15.97
C VAL A 114 0.86 5.16 14.48
N VAL A 115 1.33 6.30 13.96
CA VAL A 115 1.76 6.43 12.56
C VAL A 115 3.20 5.94 12.39
N TYR A 116 3.42 5.14 11.35
CA TYR A 116 4.76 4.71 10.92
C TYR A 116 5.19 5.53 9.70
N THR A 117 6.34 6.19 9.78
CA THR A 117 6.92 6.95 8.66
C THR A 117 8.38 6.57 8.47
N THR A 118 8.78 6.31 7.22
CA THR A 118 10.16 5.96 6.86
C THR A 118 10.52 6.45 5.46
N ASN A 119 11.81 6.46 5.14
CA ASN A 119 12.28 6.59 3.76
C ASN A 119 12.64 5.21 3.22
N ILE A 120 11.90 4.74 2.22
CA ILE A 120 12.18 3.47 1.55
C ILE A 120 13.15 3.69 0.37
N LYS A 121 14.13 2.80 0.26
CA LYS A 121 15.28 2.94 -0.65
C LYS A 121 15.01 2.30 -1.99
N PHE A 122 15.28 3.01 -3.09
CA PHE A 122 15.12 2.40 -4.42
C PHE A 122 16.03 1.19 -4.57
N LYS A 123 15.44 0.04 -4.90
CA LYS A 123 16.13 -1.20 -5.22
C LYS A 123 16.50 -1.16 -6.70
N LYS A 124 17.79 -0.98 -6.97
CA LYS A 124 18.36 -1.00 -8.33
C LYS A 124 18.29 -2.38 -8.96
#